data_AF-A0A932HZQ7-F1
#
_entry.id   AF-A0A932HZQ7-F1
#
_cell.length_a   1.000
_cell.length_b   1.000
_cell.length_c   1.000
_cell.angle_alpha   90.00
_cell.angle_beta   90.00
_cell.angle_gamma   90.00
#
_symmetry.space_group_name_H-M   'P 1'
#
loop_
_entity.id
_entity.type
_entity.pdbx_description
1 polymer ?
#
loop_
_entity_poly.entity_id
_entity_poly.type
_entity_poly.pdbx_seq_one_letter_code
_entity_poly.pdbx_strand_id
1 'polypeptide(L)'
;METEFQLGGQANQEGTERVDVVVVSGRGERALELRLMGWGQGLGWYVQKSIRLDRRQAAALRELLGVAGALVPSPRRAGRSASRAGQSAAQGDAGIAGNVVPLMERRAG
;
A
#
# COMPACT_ATOMS: atom_id res chain seq x y z
N MET A 1 8.11 16.79 -14.81
CA MET A 1 8.35 16.12 -13.52
C MET A 1 7.32 15.02 -13.34
N GLU A 2 7.73 13.86 -12.84
CA GLU A 2 6.84 12.75 -12.52
C GLU A 2 6.65 12.72 -11.01
N THR A 3 5.41 12.55 -10.57
CA THR A 3 5.02 12.53 -9.16
C THR A 3 4.38 11.20 -8.86
N GLU A 4 4.81 10.59 -7.76
CA GLU A 4 4.30 9.32 -7.29
C GLU A 4 3.59 9.47 -5.96
N PHE A 5 2.46 8.77 -5.81
CA PHE A 5 1.69 8.69 -4.58
C PHE A 5 1.40 7.23 -4.24
N GLN A 6 1.93 6.74 -3.12
CA GLN A 6 1.60 5.41 -2.64
C GLN A 6 0.20 5.40 -2.02
N LEU A 7 -0.68 4.54 -2.54
CA LEU A 7 -2.02 4.34 -2.01
C LEU A 7 -2.04 3.32 -0.87
N GLY A 8 -1.14 2.33 -0.92
CA GLY A 8 -1.01 1.31 0.10
C GLY A 8 -0.17 0.13 -0.38
N GLY A 9 0.05 -0.83 0.52
CA GLY A 9 0.79 -2.04 0.23
C GLY A 9 0.40 -3.17 1.17
N GLN A 10 0.48 -4.40 0.68
CA GLN A 10 0.18 -5.59 1.46
C GLN A 10 1.31 -6.60 1.33
N ALA A 11 1.95 -6.93 2.46
CA ALA A 11 2.96 -7.98 2.53
C ALA A 11 2.34 -9.37 2.41
N ASN A 12 3.13 -10.30 1.88
CA ASN A 12 2.87 -11.73 1.98
C ASN A 12 3.02 -12.19 3.45
N GLN A 13 2.72 -13.46 3.73
CA GLN A 13 2.79 -14.00 5.09
C GLN A 13 4.22 -14.03 5.66
N GLU A 14 5.20 -14.22 4.79
CA GLU A 14 6.62 -14.34 5.15
C GLU A 14 7.30 -12.98 5.36
N GLY A 15 6.64 -11.89 4.95
CA GLY A 15 7.19 -10.53 5.02
C GLY A 15 8.36 -10.28 4.06
N THR A 16 8.61 -11.20 3.12
CA THR A 16 9.71 -11.15 2.14
C THR A 16 9.30 -10.47 0.83
N GLU A 17 8.00 -10.44 0.56
CA GLU A 17 7.41 -9.80 -0.62
C GLU A 17 6.22 -8.95 -0.21
N ARG A 18 5.92 -7.91 -0.99
CA ARG A 18 4.66 -7.17 -0.87
C ARG A 18 4.18 -6.67 -2.23
N VAL A 19 2.88 -6.46 -2.35
CA VAL A 19 2.29 -5.76 -3.49
C VAL A 19 1.96 -4.33 -3.07
N ASP A 20 2.53 -3.35 -3.77
CA ASP A 20 2.24 -1.94 -3.58
C ASP A 20 1.33 -1.42 -4.71
N VAL A 21 0.41 -0.55 -4.35
CA VAL A 21 -0.43 0.20 -5.28
C VAL A 21 0.00 1.66 -5.23
N VAL A 22 0.44 2.19 -6.37
CA VAL A 22 0.90 3.56 -6.51
C VAL A 22 0.14 4.27 -7.64
N VAL A 23 -0.06 5.57 -7.48
CA VAL A 23 -0.53 6.46 -8.55
C VAL A 23 0.67 7.24 -9.06
N VAL A 24 0.91 7.13 -10.35
CA VAL A 24 1.99 7.80 -11.04
C VAL A 24 1.41 8.87 -11.95
N SER A 25 1.88 10.10 -11.81
CA SER A 25 1.38 11.27 -12.52
C SER A 25 2.54 12.00 -13.21
N GLY A 26 2.50 12.15 -14.52
CA GLY A 26 3.56 12.82 -15.27
C GLY A 26 3.14 13.10 -16.71
N ARG A 27 3.64 14.21 -17.28
CA ARG A 27 3.39 14.61 -18.69
C ARG A 27 1.91 14.65 -19.10
N GLY A 28 1.03 15.05 -18.18
CA GLY A 28 -0.42 15.15 -18.43
C GLY A 28 -1.18 13.83 -18.27
N GLU A 29 -0.49 12.74 -17.95
CA GLU A 29 -1.10 11.43 -17.74
C GLU A 29 -1.04 11.01 -16.27
N ARG A 30 -2.06 10.27 -15.84
CA ARG A 30 -2.13 9.64 -14.53
C ARG A 30 -2.48 8.17 -14.73
N ALA A 31 -1.64 7.30 -14.18
CA ALA A 31 -1.82 5.86 -14.24
C ALA A 31 -1.75 5.27 -12.83
N LEU A 32 -2.40 4.11 -12.67
CA LEU A 32 -2.20 3.28 -11.50
C LEU A 32 -1.11 2.25 -11.85
N GLU A 33 -0.18 2.02 -10.95
CA GLU A 33 0.85 1.00 -11.13
C GLU A 33 0.82 0.04 -9.94
N LEU A 34 0.77 -1.26 -10.27
CA LEU A 34 0.92 -2.35 -9.31
C LEU A 34 2.37 -2.77 -9.31
N ARG A 35 2.99 -2.82 -8.12
CA ARG A 35 4.40 -3.20 -7.99
C ARG A 35 4.52 -4.41 -7.08
N LEU A 36 5.17 -5.45 -7.58
CA LEU A 36 5.69 -6.52 -6.74
C LEU A 36 7.03 -6.05 -6.19
N MET A 37 7.13 -5.98 -4.87
CA MET A 37 8.31 -5.58 -4.14
C MET A 37 8.93 -6.80 -3.47
N GLY A 38 10.25 -6.93 -3.56
CA GLY A 38 11.03 -7.89 -2.79
C GLY A 38 11.81 -7.20 -1.67
N TRP A 39 12.02 -7.89 -0.55
CA TRP A 39 12.96 -7.46 0.48
C TRP A 39 14.32 -8.11 0.28
N GLY A 40 15.37 -7.30 0.22
CA GLY A 40 16.75 -7.76 0.17
C GLY A 40 17.50 -7.33 1.42
N GLN A 41 18.21 -8.25 2.06
CA GLN A 41 19.06 -7.91 3.20
C GLN A 41 20.11 -6.88 2.77
N GLY A 42 20.16 -5.73 3.45
CA GLY A 42 21.05 -4.61 3.12
C GLY A 42 20.60 -3.74 1.93
N LEU A 43 19.55 -4.13 1.20
CA LEU A 43 18.99 -3.37 0.07
C LEU A 43 17.65 -2.69 0.44
N GLY A 44 16.89 -3.32 1.34
CA GLY A 44 15.54 -2.90 1.66
C GLY A 44 14.52 -3.39 0.64
N TRP A 45 13.39 -2.68 0.53
CA TRP A 45 12.36 -2.96 -0.46
C TRP A 45 12.79 -2.47 -1.85
N TYR A 46 12.69 -3.34 -2.86
CA TYR A 46 12.98 -3.01 -4.25
C TYR A 46 11.90 -3.55 -5.18
N VAL A 47 11.65 -2.84 -6.28
CA VAL A 47 10.68 -3.27 -7.30
C VAL A 47 11.25 -4.46 -8.05
N GLN A 48 10.57 -5.61 -7.97
CA GLN A 48 10.89 -6.79 -8.76
C GLN A 48 10.17 -6.77 -10.11
N LYS A 49 8.88 -6.41 -10.10
CA LYS A 49 8.02 -6.33 -11.28
C LYS A 49 7.02 -5.19 -11.12
N SER A 50 6.61 -4.59 -12.23
CA SER A 50 5.50 -3.66 -12.21
C SER A 50 4.59 -3.78 -13.42
N ILE A 51 3.33 -3.41 -13.22
CA ILE A 51 2.30 -3.37 -14.23
C ILE A 51 1.62 -2.01 -14.15
N ARG A 52 1.76 -1.22 -15.20
CA ARG A 52 1.07 0.06 -15.34
C ARG A 52 -0.30 -0.18 -15.97
N LEU A 53 -1.32 0.38 -15.33
CA LEU A 53 -2.71 0.26 -15.73
C LEU A 53 -3.23 1.64 -16.10
N ASP A 54 -3.82 1.73 -17.29
CA ASP A 54 -4.63 2.87 -17.64
C ASP A 54 -5.93 2.92 -16.81
N ARG A 55 -6.70 3.99 -16.97
CA ARG A 55 -7.95 4.19 -16.23
C ARG A 55 -8.99 3.10 -16.46
N ARG A 56 -9.10 2.56 -17.68
CA ARG A 56 -10.07 1.51 -18.02
C ARG A 56 -9.64 0.17 -17.43
N GLN A 57 -8.36 -0.16 -17.55
CA GLN A 57 -7.78 -1.38 -16.97
C GLN A 57 -7.88 -1.37 -15.43
N ALA A 58 -7.60 -0.23 -14.78
CA ALA A 58 -7.72 -0.10 -13.34
C ALA A 58 -9.18 -0.24 -12.86
N ALA A 59 -10.15 0.32 -13.61
CA ALA A 59 -11.57 0.16 -13.31
C ALA A 59 -12.02 -1.30 -13.44
N ALA A 60 -11.65 -1.97 -14.53
CA ALA A 60 -11.96 -3.39 -14.74
C ALA A 60 -11.34 -4.27 -13.65
N LEU A 61 -10.08 -4.03 -13.28
CA LEU A 61 -9.43 -4.77 -12.20
C LEU A 61 -10.17 -4.59 -10.87
N ARG A 62 -10.58 -3.36 -10.53
CA ARG A 62 -11.33 -3.08 -9.31
C ARG A 62 -12.65 -3.87 -9.27
N GLU A 63 -13.35 -3.95 -10.39
CA GLU A 63 -14.60 -4.71 -10.50
C GLU A 63 -14.35 -6.22 -10.30
N LEU A 64 -13.34 -6.77 -10.98
CA LEU A 64 -12.96 -8.18 -10.85
C LEU A 64 -12.54 -8.53 -9.42
N LEU A 65 -11.77 -7.67 -8.76
CA LEU A 65 -11.35 -7.87 -7.37
C LEU A 65 -12.51 -7.77 -6.39
N GLY A 66 -13.51 -6.90 -6.66
CA GLY A 66 -14.74 -6.84 -5.87
C GLY A 66 -15.50 -8.16 -5.87
N VAL A 67 -15.55 -8.85 -7.02
CA VAL A 67 -16.14 -10.18 -7.14
C VAL A 67 -15.26 -11.24 -6.46
N ALA A 68 -13.95 -11.21 -6.69
CA ALA A 68 -13.02 -12.20 -6.14
C ALA A 68 -12.89 -12.13 -4.62
N GLY A 69 -13.04 -10.96 -4.01
CA GLY A 69 -13.02 -10.78 -2.55
C GLY A 69 -14.11 -11.57 -1.82
N ALA A 70 -15.22 -11.89 -2.49
CA ALA A 70 -16.25 -12.76 -1.94
C ALA A 70 -15.89 -14.26 -2.04
N LEU A 71 -14.95 -14.62 -2.91
CA LEU A 71 -14.52 -16.00 -3.16
C LEU A 71 -13.32 -16.42 -2.32
N VAL A 72 -12.55 -15.46 -1.80
CA VAL A 72 -11.39 -15.74 -0.94
C VAL A 72 -11.78 -15.50 0.52
N PRO A 73 -11.87 -16.57 1.35
CA PRO A 73 -12.14 -16.40 2.78
C PRO A 73 -11.03 -15.55 3.40
N SER A 74 -11.38 -14.37 3.91
CA SER A 74 -10.46 -13.62 4.74
C SER A 74 -10.23 -14.40 6.03
N PRO A 75 -8.98 -14.67 6.45
CA PRO A 75 -8.73 -15.24 7.77
C PRO A 75 -9.31 -14.26 8.79
N ARG A 76 -10.42 -14.65 9.42
CA ARG A 76 -11.08 -13.86 10.46
C ARG A 76 -10.00 -13.47 11.47
N ARG A 77 -9.76 -12.16 11.61
CA ARG A 77 -9.00 -11.61 12.73
C ARG A 77 -9.66 -12.16 14.00
N ALA A 78 -9.03 -13.12 14.66
CA ALA A 78 -9.47 -13.61 15.95
C ALA A 78 -9.57 -12.39 16.87
N GLY A 79 -10.79 -12.02 17.23
CA GLY A 79 -11.05 -10.86 18.06
C GLY A 79 -10.28 -10.98 19.37
N ARG A 80 -9.45 -9.98 19.67
CA ARG A 80 -9.13 -9.66 21.07
C ARG A 80 -10.42 -9.18 21.73
N SER A 81 -11.21 -10.12 22.21
CA SER A 81 -12.13 -9.86 23.32
C SER A 81 -11.45 -10.40 24.57
N ALA A 82 -10.69 -9.54 25.23
CA ALA A 82 -10.23 -9.76 26.59
C ALA A 82 -10.17 -8.41 27.31
N SER A 83 -10.93 -8.37 28.42
CA SER A 83 -10.91 -7.41 29.53
C SER A 83 -11.26 -5.94 29.24
N ARG A 84 -12.57 -5.67 29.34
CA ARG A 84 -13.09 -4.46 29.99
C ARG A 84 -12.98 -4.66 31.51
N ALA A 85 -11.88 -4.23 32.11
CA ALA A 85 -11.77 -4.01 33.56
C ALA A 85 -10.59 -3.08 33.87
N GLY A 86 -10.88 -1.85 34.31
CA GLY A 86 -9.95 -1.06 35.12
C GLY A 86 -9.25 0.13 34.46
N GLN A 87 -9.88 1.31 34.57
CA GLN A 87 -9.27 2.60 34.93
C GLN A 87 -8.28 3.24 33.91
N SER A 88 -8.69 4.24 33.12
CA SER A 88 -8.82 5.66 33.50
C SER A 88 -7.52 6.32 33.97
N ALA A 89 -6.77 6.93 33.04
CA ALA A 89 -6.20 8.29 33.13
C ALA A 89 -5.30 8.60 31.91
N ALA A 90 -5.25 9.88 31.55
CA ALA A 90 -4.32 10.52 30.59
C ALA A 90 -4.66 10.42 29.10
N GLN A 91 -5.61 11.27 28.70
CA GLN A 91 -5.35 12.45 27.86
C GLN A 91 -4.10 12.43 26.95
N GLY A 92 -4.34 12.49 25.65
CA GLY A 92 -3.33 12.65 24.61
C GLY A 92 -3.99 12.70 23.23
N ASP A 93 -4.65 13.82 22.94
CA ASP A 93 -5.06 14.21 21.59
C ASP A 93 -3.80 14.41 20.74
N ALA A 94 -3.61 13.56 19.73
CA ALA A 94 -2.60 13.76 18.69
C ALA A 94 -3.07 13.06 17.42
N GLY A 95 -3.29 13.87 16.38
CA GLY A 95 -4.00 13.51 15.16
C GLY A 95 -3.32 12.43 14.32
N ILE A 96 -4.16 11.85 13.48
CA ILE A 96 -3.80 10.96 12.39
C ILE A 96 -2.91 11.75 11.40
N ALA A 97 -1.60 11.58 11.52
CA ALA A 97 -0.67 12.02 10.49
C ALA A 97 -0.56 10.92 9.43
N GLY A 98 -1.27 11.10 8.31
CA GLY A 98 -0.97 10.39 7.08
C GLY A 98 0.47 10.70 6.68
N ASN A 99 1.35 9.70 6.73
CA ASN A 99 2.74 9.86 6.31
C ASN A 99 2.77 9.95 4.77
N VAL A 100 2.69 11.18 4.27
CA VAL A 100 3.05 11.54 2.90
C VAL A 100 4.56 11.75 2.90
N VAL A 101 5.32 10.81 2.34
CA VAL A 101 6.76 10.96 2.15
C VAL A 101 7.05 11.19 0.67
N PRO A 102 7.45 12.42 0.26
CA PRO A 102 8.04 12.64 -1.06
C PRO A 102 9.45 12.04 -1.08
N LEU A 103 9.72 11.08 -1.96
CA LEU A 103 11.08 10.56 -2.16
C LEU A 103 11.90 11.60 -2.95
N MET A 104 12.88 12.22 -2.29
CA MET A 104 13.68 13.31 -2.83
C MET A 104 14.65 12.89 -3.96
N GLU A 105 14.90 13.91 -4.78
CA GLU A 105 15.66 14.01 -6.02
C GLU A 105 17.10 13.45 -5.93
N ARG A 106 17.49 12.66 -6.94
CA ARG A 106 18.91 12.48 -7.26
C ARG A 106 19.34 13.58 -8.24
N ARG A 107 20.15 14.51 -7.76
CA ARG A 107 20.94 15.41 -8.60
C ARG A 107 22.00 14.57 -9.32
N ALA A 108 21.90 14.49 -10.64
CA ALA A 108 23.03 14.10 -11.47
C ALA A 108 23.97 15.30 -11.56
N GLY A 109 25.21 15.10 -11.11
CA GLY A 109 26.37 15.85 -11.61
C GLY A 109 26.87 15.23 -12.92
#